data_AF-A0A7K3F0Z5-F1
#
_entry.id   AF-A0A7K3F0Z5-F1
#
_cell.length_a   1.000
_cell.length_b   1.000
_cell.length_c   1.000
_cell.angle_alpha   90.00
_cell.angle_beta   90.00
_cell.angle_gamma   90.00
#
_symmetry.space_group_name_H-M   'P 1'
#
loop_
_entity.id
_entity.type
_entity.pdbx_description
1 polymer ?
#
loop_
_entity_poly.entity_id
_entity_poly.type
_entity_poly.pdbx_seq_one_letter_code
_entity_poly.pdbx_strand_id
1 'polypeptide(L)'
;VAAVVLMITTVLTSTVPGRAADEAARSAPAGGVLPASVTDVPFDLGDSARGTVQITLDPGRTGDNAVQAVVFGPDGALAAVPELRLSFTLPDKDVGPIEARLVDRGGYWSANTLTLPLPGTWTMRTTVRVSEIDQVTESRRIRIER
;
A
#
# COMPACT_ATOMS: atom_id res chain seq x y z
N VAL A 1 23.89 -47.55 22.55
CA VAL A 1 23.49 -48.09 21.23
C VAL A 1 21.99 -48.39 21.29
N ALA A 2 21.24 -47.82 20.34
CA ALA A 2 19.83 -48.06 19.95
C ALA A 2 18.76 -47.90 21.05
N ALA A 3 18.00 -46.80 21.14
CA ALA A 3 17.02 -46.26 20.19
C ALA A 3 15.89 -47.26 19.86
N VAL A 4 14.75 -47.11 20.54
CA VAL A 4 13.48 -47.67 20.09
C VAL A 4 12.57 -46.49 19.74
N VAL A 5 12.24 -46.46 18.46
CA VAL A 5 11.47 -45.47 17.72
C VAL A 5 10.00 -45.62 18.10
N LEU A 6 9.41 -44.58 18.69
CA LEU A 6 7.96 -44.48 18.81
C LEU A 6 7.45 -43.60 17.66
N MET A 7 6.81 -44.26 16.71
CA MET A 7 6.04 -43.64 15.65
C MET A 7 4.93 -42.79 16.26
N ILE A 8 4.96 -41.48 16.03
CA ILE A 8 3.76 -40.64 16.10
C ILE A 8 3.67 -39.88 14.79
N THR A 9 2.72 -40.33 13.97
CA THR A 9 2.20 -39.67 12.79
C THR A 9 1.41 -38.44 13.23
N THR A 10 2.07 -37.31 13.49
CA THR A 10 1.37 -36.02 13.48
C THR A 10 1.34 -35.52 12.06
N VAL A 11 0.27 -35.90 11.35
CA VAL A 11 -0.29 -35.09 10.27
C VAL A 11 -0.36 -33.66 10.82
N LEU A 12 0.51 -32.77 10.34
CA LEU A 12 0.43 -31.37 10.71
C LEU A 12 -0.84 -30.84 10.08
N THR A 13 -1.88 -30.79 10.92
CA THR A 13 -3.21 -30.35 10.57
C THR A 13 -3.10 -28.99 9.90
N SER A 14 -3.55 -28.94 8.66
CA SER A 14 -3.97 -27.72 7.99
C SER A 14 -4.95 -26.99 8.91
N THR A 15 -4.47 -25.96 9.60
CA THR A 15 -5.32 -24.98 10.28
C THR A 15 -4.99 -23.63 9.67
N VAL A 16 -5.82 -23.28 8.70
CA VAL A 16 -5.91 -21.97 8.06
C VAL A 16 -6.04 -20.92 9.17
N PRO A 17 -5.11 -19.97 9.37
CA PRO A 17 -5.26 -18.96 10.42
C PRO A 17 -6.19 -17.84 9.93
N GLY A 18 -7.43 -18.20 9.56
CA GLY A 18 -8.50 -17.23 9.30
C GLY A 18 -9.01 -16.57 10.57
N ARG A 19 -8.73 -17.15 11.76
CA ARG A 19 -9.16 -16.60 13.06
C ARG A 19 -8.16 -15.64 13.70
N ALA A 20 -6.88 -15.67 13.30
CA ALA A 20 -5.86 -14.81 13.91
C ALA A 20 -6.03 -13.33 13.54
N ALA A 21 -6.59 -13.04 12.35
CA ALA A 21 -6.90 -11.68 11.93
C ALA A 21 -8.04 -11.04 12.77
N ASP A 22 -8.96 -11.86 13.27
CA ASP A 22 -10.12 -11.42 14.04
C ASP A 22 -9.74 -10.98 15.48
N GLU A 23 -8.72 -11.61 16.08
CA GLU A 23 -8.29 -11.32 17.46
C GLU A 23 -7.52 -9.98 17.54
N ALA A 24 -6.73 -9.65 16.52
CA ALA A 24 -5.97 -8.40 16.46
C ALA A 24 -6.89 -7.16 16.38
N ALA A 25 -8.10 -7.31 15.84
CA ALA A 25 -9.09 -6.23 15.75
C ALA A 25 -9.73 -5.87 17.10
N ARG A 26 -9.65 -6.74 18.13
CA ARG A 26 -10.35 -6.55 19.41
C ARG A 26 -9.48 -5.94 20.53
N SER A 27 -8.20 -5.69 20.26
CA SER A 27 -7.26 -5.09 21.21
C SER A 27 -6.70 -3.76 20.72
N ALA A 28 -7.56 -2.85 20.25
CA ALA A 28 -7.18 -1.46 20.07
C ALA A 28 -7.35 -0.71 21.42
N PRO A 29 -6.30 -0.07 21.98
CA PRO A 29 -6.44 0.71 23.20
C PRO A 29 -7.44 1.86 22.99
N ALA A 30 -8.15 2.24 24.06
CA ALA A 30 -9.13 3.31 24.09
C ALA A 30 -8.47 4.68 23.90
N GLY A 31 -8.17 4.98 22.64
CA GLY A 31 -7.58 6.18 22.07
C GLY A 31 -7.55 5.94 20.57
N GLY A 32 -8.72 6.04 19.94
CA GLY A 32 -9.06 5.36 18.69
C GLY A 32 -7.99 5.48 17.60
N VAL A 33 -7.27 4.37 17.35
CA VAL A 33 -6.44 4.22 16.17
C VAL A 33 -7.38 4.22 14.97
N LEU A 34 -7.37 5.30 14.19
CA LEU A 34 -8.17 5.39 12.98
C LEU A 34 -7.60 4.39 11.97
N PRO A 35 -8.44 3.60 11.26
CA PRO A 35 -7.93 2.65 10.30
C PRO A 35 -7.30 3.38 9.12
N ALA A 36 -6.06 3.01 8.78
CA ALA A 36 -5.41 3.46 7.56
C ALA A 36 -6.21 2.98 6.33
N SER A 37 -6.18 3.77 5.26
CA SER A 37 -6.80 3.43 3.99
C SER A 37 -5.76 2.77 3.07
N VAL A 38 -6.09 1.60 2.51
CA VAL A 38 -5.21 0.86 1.59
C VAL A 38 -5.85 0.83 0.19
N THR A 39 -5.07 1.13 -0.84
CA THR A 39 -5.50 1.13 -2.24
C THR A 39 -4.46 0.44 -3.11
N ASP A 40 -4.88 -0.60 -3.82
CA ASP A 40 -4.04 -1.30 -4.78
C ASP A 40 -4.18 -0.69 -6.19
N VAL A 41 -3.05 -0.39 -6.80
CA VAL A 41 -2.95 0.23 -8.13
C VAL A 41 -2.16 -0.71 -9.05
N PRO A 42 -2.85 -1.56 -9.84
CA PRO A 42 -2.18 -2.37 -10.84
C PRO A 42 -1.55 -1.49 -11.91
N PHE A 43 -0.39 -1.87 -12.42
CA PHE A 43 0.32 -1.17 -13.48
C PHE A 43 0.87 -2.17 -14.51
N ASP A 44 0.92 -1.75 -15.77
CA ASP A 44 1.38 -2.59 -16.89
C ASP A 44 2.20 -1.75 -17.89
N LEU A 45 3.47 -2.10 -18.08
CA LEU A 45 4.38 -1.55 -19.09
C LEU A 45 4.74 -2.60 -20.16
N GLY A 46 3.89 -3.59 -20.38
CA GLY A 46 4.10 -4.67 -21.34
C GLY A 46 5.28 -5.56 -20.92
N ASP A 47 6.28 -5.65 -21.80
CA ASP A 47 7.47 -6.49 -21.60
C ASP A 47 8.45 -5.89 -20.57
N SER A 48 8.37 -4.58 -20.29
CA SER A 48 9.31 -3.90 -19.40
C SER A 48 9.05 -4.24 -17.93
N ALA A 49 7.80 -4.13 -17.47
CA ALA A 49 7.41 -4.47 -16.10
C ALA A 49 5.89 -4.53 -15.94
N ARG A 50 5.41 -5.38 -15.04
CA ARG A 50 4.00 -5.45 -14.62
C ARG A 50 3.93 -5.70 -13.13
N GLY A 51 2.89 -5.21 -12.47
CA GLY A 51 2.78 -5.38 -11.03
C GLY A 51 1.62 -4.61 -10.41
N THR A 52 1.70 -4.42 -9.10
CA THR A 52 0.73 -3.63 -8.32
C THR A 52 1.45 -2.77 -7.31
N VAL A 53 1.10 -1.49 -7.25
CA VAL A 53 1.52 -0.60 -6.16
C VAL A 53 0.43 -0.59 -5.09
N GLN A 54 0.75 -1.09 -3.90
CA GLN A 54 -0.11 -0.96 -2.74
C GLN A 54 0.20 0.34 -2.02
N ILE A 55 -0.79 1.23 -1.93
CA ILE A 55 -0.65 2.55 -1.33
C ILE A 55 -1.46 2.58 -0.04
N THR A 56 -0.81 2.92 1.06
CA THR A 56 -1.41 3.10 2.37
C THR A 56 -1.38 4.57 2.75
N LEU A 57 -2.54 5.11 3.12
CA LEU A 57 -2.74 6.46 3.63
C LEU A 57 -3.15 6.39 5.09
N ASP A 58 -2.43 7.08 5.96
CA ASP A 58 -2.67 7.11 7.40
C ASP A 58 -2.75 8.56 7.90
N PRO A 59 -3.92 9.06 8.35
CA PRO A 59 -5.18 8.33 8.53
C PRO A 59 -6.05 8.23 7.26
N GLY A 60 -5.63 8.82 6.13
CA GLY A 60 -6.44 8.87 4.90
C GLY A 60 -7.64 9.83 4.99
N ARG A 61 -7.47 10.94 5.70
CA ARG A 61 -8.52 11.96 5.91
C ARG A 61 -8.02 13.38 5.63
N THR A 62 -8.94 14.33 5.76
CA THR A 62 -8.61 15.76 5.69
C THR A 62 -7.54 16.10 6.74
N GLY A 63 -6.54 16.88 6.36
CA GLY A 63 -5.40 17.24 7.20
C GLY A 63 -4.11 16.50 6.80
N ASP A 64 -3.24 16.31 7.78
CA ASP A 64 -1.93 15.68 7.57
C ASP A 64 -2.07 14.16 7.46
N ASN A 65 -1.38 13.59 6.48
CA ASN A 65 -1.35 12.18 6.19
C ASN A 65 0.09 11.72 6.00
N ALA A 66 0.37 10.54 6.52
CA ALA A 66 1.48 9.72 6.08
C ALA A 66 1.03 8.85 4.90
N VAL A 67 1.94 8.66 3.94
CA VAL A 67 1.79 7.75 2.83
C VAL A 67 2.89 6.72 2.89
N GLN A 68 2.54 5.47 2.66
CA GLN A 68 3.48 4.40 2.36
C GLN A 68 3.06 3.75 1.04
N ALA A 69 4.02 3.42 0.20
CA ALA A 69 3.75 2.70 -1.05
C ALA A 69 4.73 1.55 -1.22
N VAL A 70 4.19 0.37 -1.49
CA VAL A 70 4.94 -0.87 -1.70
C VAL A 70 4.66 -1.35 -3.11
N VAL A 71 5.70 -1.72 -3.85
CA VAL A 71 5.54 -2.23 -5.21
C VAL A 71 5.69 -3.74 -5.20
N PHE A 72 4.71 -4.43 -5.77
CA PHE A 72 4.69 -5.87 -5.92
C PHE A 72 4.81 -6.23 -7.40
N GLY A 73 5.61 -7.25 -7.71
CA GLY A 73 5.69 -7.89 -9.01
C GLY A 73 4.45 -8.72 -9.33
N PRO A 74 4.39 -9.32 -10.53
CA PRO A 74 3.23 -10.12 -10.96
C PRO A 74 3.11 -11.45 -10.21
N ASP A 75 4.18 -11.90 -9.57
CA ASP A 75 4.26 -13.05 -8.68
C ASP A 75 3.87 -12.73 -7.22
N GLY A 76 3.57 -11.46 -6.92
CA GLY A 76 3.28 -10.97 -5.58
C GLY A 76 4.52 -10.76 -4.70
N ALA A 77 5.74 -10.93 -5.24
CA ALA A 77 6.97 -10.62 -4.52
C ALA A 77 7.22 -9.10 -4.51
N LEU A 78 8.00 -8.62 -3.53
CA LEU A 78 8.44 -7.22 -3.51
C LEU A 78 9.29 -6.92 -4.74
N ALA A 79 8.97 -5.82 -5.43
CA ALA A 79 9.71 -5.33 -6.59
C ALA A 79 10.28 -3.95 -6.28
N ALA A 80 11.55 -3.73 -6.63
CA ALA A 80 12.15 -2.40 -6.57
C ALA A 80 11.92 -1.68 -7.90
N VAL A 81 11.55 -0.41 -7.84
CA VAL A 81 11.46 0.48 -9.01
C VAL A 81 12.40 1.66 -8.79
N PRO A 82 13.10 2.13 -9.84
CA PRO A 82 13.97 3.30 -9.75
C PRO A 82 13.26 4.56 -9.25
N GLU A 83 11.99 4.76 -9.62
CA GLU A 83 11.24 5.95 -9.21
C GLU A 83 9.74 5.66 -9.10
N LEU A 84 9.15 6.15 -8.01
CA LEU A 84 7.71 6.16 -7.78
C LEU A 84 7.26 7.58 -7.43
N ARG A 85 6.30 8.13 -8.19
CA ARG A 85 5.67 9.43 -7.90
C ARG A 85 4.20 9.24 -7.58
N LEU A 86 3.72 10.07 -6.67
CA LEU A 86 2.32 10.06 -6.26
C LEU A 86 1.82 11.49 -6.13
N SER A 87 0.69 11.79 -6.75
CA SER A 87 0.04 13.10 -6.66
C SER A 87 -1.47 12.99 -6.49
N PHE A 88 -2.05 14.01 -5.86
CA PHE A 88 -3.47 14.05 -5.51
C PHE A 88 -4.10 15.33 -6.07
N THR A 89 -5.24 15.20 -6.74
CA THR A 89 -6.04 16.33 -7.20
C THR A 89 -7.49 16.18 -6.74
N LEU A 90 -8.13 17.29 -6.37
CA LEU A 90 -9.57 17.35 -6.08
C LEU A 90 -10.24 18.17 -7.19
N PRO A 91 -10.70 17.52 -8.27
CA PRO A 91 -11.23 18.22 -9.43
C PRO A 91 -12.48 19.06 -9.10
N ASP A 92 -13.33 18.59 -8.19
CA ASP A 92 -14.56 19.27 -7.78
C ASP A 92 -14.34 20.65 -7.12
N LYS A 93 -13.09 20.93 -6.70
CA LYS A 93 -12.69 22.14 -5.99
C LYS A 93 -11.44 22.81 -6.60
N ASP A 94 -11.00 22.34 -7.78
CA ASP A 94 -9.78 22.83 -8.44
C ASP A 94 -8.55 22.85 -7.53
N VAL A 95 -8.40 21.85 -6.65
CA VAL A 95 -7.23 21.73 -5.76
C VAL A 95 -6.23 20.72 -6.32
N GLY A 96 -4.95 21.09 -6.27
CA GLY A 96 -3.83 20.25 -6.66
C GLY A 96 -3.25 20.60 -8.04
N PRO A 97 -2.27 19.82 -8.53
CA PRO A 97 -1.75 18.59 -7.93
C PRO A 97 -0.96 18.84 -6.63
N ILE A 98 -1.29 18.05 -5.60
CA ILE A 98 -0.51 17.96 -4.36
C ILE A 98 0.38 16.74 -4.48
N GLU A 99 1.69 16.96 -4.54
CA GLU A 99 2.67 15.88 -4.65
C GLU A 99 3.00 15.30 -3.28
N ALA A 100 2.91 13.97 -3.15
CA ALA A 100 3.50 13.28 -2.03
C ALA A 100 5.00 13.12 -2.31
N ARG A 101 5.83 13.80 -1.51
CA ARG A 101 7.30 13.72 -1.57
C ARG A 101 7.78 12.36 -1.04
N LEU A 102 7.57 11.32 -1.84
CA LEU A 102 7.95 9.95 -1.52
C LEU A 102 9.49 9.82 -1.49
N VAL A 103 9.97 9.08 -0.50
CA VAL A 103 11.38 8.73 -0.32
C VAL A 103 11.49 7.22 -0.27
N ASP A 104 12.42 6.65 -1.03
CA ASP A 104 12.74 5.23 -0.97
C ASP A 104 13.38 4.88 0.38
N ARG A 105 12.86 3.85 1.04
CA ARG A 105 13.30 3.33 2.34
C ARG A 105 13.98 1.97 2.24
N GLY A 106 14.31 1.51 1.03
CA GLY A 106 14.99 0.23 0.79
C GLY A 106 14.00 -0.94 0.78
N GLY A 107 12.91 -0.80 0.02
CA GLY A 107 11.88 -1.85 -0.15
C GLY A 107 10.45 -1.33 -0.16
N TYR A 108 10.26 -0.10 0.32
CA TYR A 108 9.00 0.64 0.24
C TYR A 108 9.29 2.14 0.17
N TRP A 109 8.31 2.91 -0.28
CA TRP A 109 8.37 4.37 -0.37
C TRP A 109 7.54 4.98 0.76
N SER A 110 7.99 6.08 1.32
CA SER A 110 7.24 6.79 2.38
C SER A 110 7.26 8.30 2.23
N ALA A 111 6.17 8.96 2.60
CA ALA A 111 6.09 10.41 2.74
C ALA A 111 5.27 10.76 3.99
N ASN A 112 5.75 11.71 4.80
CA ASN A 112 5.03 12.18 6.00
C ASN A 112 4.56 13.64 5.86
N THR A 113 4.64 14.20 4.66
CA THR A 113 4.36 15.63 4.39
C THR A 113 3.16 15.83 3.47
N LEU A 114 2.25 14.85 3.38
CA LEU A 114 1.06 14.98 2.55
C LEU A 114 -0.07 15.63 3.35
N THR A 115 -0.45 16.84 2.99
CA THR A 115 -1.62 17.50 3.59
C THR A 115 -2.75 17.55 2.57
N LEU A 116 -3.90 16.95 2.89
CA LEU A 116 -5.10 16.97 2.07
C LEU A 116 -6.10 17.96 2.69
N PRO A 117 -6.24 19.19 2.18
CA PRO A 117 -6.89 20.29 2.89
C PRO A 117 -8.42 20.18 2.95
N LEU A 118 -9.03 19.36 2.09
CA LEU A 118 -10.48 19.31 1.93
C LEU A 118 -10.98 17.86 1.83
N PRO A 119 -12.17 17.56 2.41
CA PRO A 119 -12.85 16.30 2.17
C PRO A 119 -13.42 16.25 0.75
N GLY A 120 -13.53 15.06 0.16
CA GLY A 120 -14.07 14.87 -1.17
C GLY A 120 -13.56 13.62 -1.87
N THR A 121 -13.85 13.52 -3.16
CA THR A 121 -13.35 12.44 -4.01
C THR A 121 -12.10 12.92 -4.74
N TRP A 122 -10.94 12.51 -4.24
CA TRP A 122 -9.64 12.87 -4.80
C TRP A 122 -9.25 11.90 -5.91
N THR A 123 -8.57 12.39 -6.93
CA THR A 123 -7.88 11.60 -7.93
C THR A 123 -6.43 11.44 -7.51
N MET A 124 -6.05 10.21 -7.19
CA MET A 124 -4.68 9.81 -6.90
C MET A 124 -4.04 9.32 -8.20
N ARG A 125 -2.98 10.00 -8.65
CA ARG A 125 -2.15 9.58 -9.78
C ARG A 125 -0.88 8.95 -9.28
N THR A 126 -0.66 7.70 -9.66
CA THR A 126 0.53 6.92 -9.31
C THR A 126 1.36 6.72 -10.56
N THR A 127 2.57 7.27 -10.58
CA THR A 127 3.50 7.10 -11.69
C THR A 127 4.61 6.15 -11.28
N VAL A 128 4.73 5.04 -11.99
CA VAL A 128 5.79 4.04 -11.80
C VAL A 128 6.76 4.18 -12.95
N ARG A 129 8.05 4.39 -12.66
CA ARG A 129 9.10 4.46 -13.67
C ARG A 129 10.12 3.35 -13.43
N VAL A 130 10.32 2.53 -14.45
CA VAL A 130 11.23 1.36 -14.40
C VAL A 130 12.52 1.57 -15.19
N SER A 131 12.53 2.52 -16.13
CA SER A 131 13.73 2.94 -16.86
C SER A 131 13.62 4.43 -17.25
N GLU A 132 14.60 4.97 -17.98
CA GLU A 132 14.52 6.35 -18.48
C GLU A 132 13.37 6.61 -19.45
N ILE A 133 12.98 5.58 -20.21
CA ILE A 133 11.96 5.66 -21.24
C ILE A 133 10.68 4.92 -20.86
N ASP A 134 10.75 4.01 -19.89
CA ASP A 134 9.64 3.18 -19.44
C ASP A 134 9.02 3.74 -18.15
N GLN A 135 7.87 4.39 -18.31
CA GLN A 135 7.03 4.82 -17.19
C GLN A 135 5.54 4.67 -17.52
N VAL A 136 4.73 4.43 -16.50
CA VAL A 136 3.26 4.41 -16.60
C VAL A 136 2.65 5.27 -15.51
N THR A 137 1.53 5.91 -15.79
CA THR A 137 0.77 6.69 -14.81
C THR A 137 -0.66 6.18 -14.73
N GLU A 138 -1.01 5.65 -13.56
CA GLU A 138 -2.31 5.11 -13.25
C GLU A 138 -3.10 6.09 -12.39
N SER A 139 -4.42 6.17 -12.60
CA SER A 139 -5.29 7.09 -11.87
C SER A 139 -6.35 6.31 -11.10
N ARG A 140 -6.51 6.60 -9.80
CA ARG A 140 -7.53 6.02 -8.94
C ARG A 140 -8.29 7.10 -8.20
N ARG A 141 -9.61 6.92 -8.07
CA ARG A 141 -10.45 7.77 -7.24
C ARG A 141 -10.44 7.24 -5.82
N ILE A 142 -10.09 8.09 -4.86
CA ILE A 142 -10.13 7.79 -3.43
C ILE A 142 -11.07 8.77 -2.73
N ARG A 143 -11.70 8.32 -1.66
CA ARG A 143 -12.61 9.14 -0.87
C ARG A 143 -11.89 9.59 0.40
N ILE A 144 -11.82 10.90 0.60
CA ILE A 144 -11.24 11.52 1.78
C ILE A 144 -12.37 12.13 2.59
N GLU A 145 -12.53 11.64 3.81
CA GLU A 145 -13.51 12.15 4.77
C GLU A 145 -12.89 13.22 5.67
N ARG A 146 -13.72 13.88 6.50
CA ARG A 146 -13.24 14.83 7.51
C ARG A 146 -12.49 14.15 8.63
#